data_AF-A0A8D5K223-F1
#
_entry.id   AF-A0A8D5K223-F1
#
_cell.length_a   1.000
_cell.length_b   1.000
_cell.length_c   1.000
_cell.angle_alpha   90.00
_cell.angle_beta   90.00
_cell.angle_gamma   90.00
#
_symmetry.space_group_name_H-M   'P 1'
#
loop_
_entity.id
_entity.type
_entity.pdbx_description
1 polymer ?
#
loop_
_entity_poly.entity_id
_entity_poly.type
_entity_poly.pdbx_seq_one_letter_code
_entity_poly.pdbx_strand_id
1 'polypeptide(L)'
;MENNKTSTVYKQMAKWQIMATAAVALAAGYFAGLHGALSALAGGGSAIAGGFAASIMARRSEHNKEAGAILIGLLKAEAVKILTIIILLFITFKIYTDHLVPWALILGLAAAAILSGVAVTALDKNAHNEKSET
;
A
#
# COMPACT_ATOMS: atom_id res chain seq x y z
N MET A 1 5.86 26.45 10.76
CA MET A 1 6.79 25.31 10.53
C MET A 1 6.04 23.97 10.51
N GLU A 2 4.96 23.87 9.72
CA GLU A 2 3.99 22.74 9.77
C GLU A 2 4.26 21.64 8.72
N ASN A 3 5.09 21.94 7.71
CA ASN A 3 5.37 21.06 6.57
C ASN A 3 6.28 19.84 6.89
N ASN A 4 6.88 19.77 8.09
CA ASN A 4 7.80 18.67 8.43
C ASN A 4 7.11 17.46 9.10
N LYS A 5 5.98 17.63 9.79
CA LYS A 5 5.32 16.54 10.54
C LYS A 5 4.51 15.62 9.62
N THR A 6 3.66 16.17 8.76
CA THR A 6 2.88 15.36 7.80
C THR A 6 3.79 14.59 6.84
N SER A 7 4.80 15.23 6.28
CA SER A 7 5.76 14.58 5.38
C SER A 7 6.60 13.48 6.05
N THR A 8 6.86 13.58 7.36
CA THR A 8 7.55 12.53 8.11
C THR A 8 6.66 11.33 8.39
N VAL A 9 5.36 11.53 8.66
CA VAL A 9 4.42 10.41 8.84
C VAL A 9 4.25 9.63 7.53
N TYR A 10 4.02 10.30 6.39
CA TYR A 10 3.94 9.60 5.09
C TYR A 10 5.20 8.79 4.76
N LYS A 11 6.39 9.35 5.01
CA LYS A 11 7.67 8.65 4.83
C LYS A 11 7.80 7.46 5.77
N GLN A 12 7.42 7.61 7.03
CA GLN A 12 7.47 6.54 8.04
C GLN A 12 6.58 5.36 7.61
N MET A 13 5.41 5.64 7.07
CA MET A 13 4.47 4.61 6.62
C MET A 13 4.95 3.88 5.38
N ALA A 14 5.45 4.62 4.39
CA ALA A 14 6.08 4.02 3.21
C ALA A 14 7.25 3.11 3.60
N LYS A 15 8.08 3.54 4.57
CA LYS A 15 9.15 2.72 5.13
C LYS A 15 8.62 1.43 5.76
N TRP A 16 7.56 1.51 6.57
CA TRP A 16 6.95 0.33 7.19
C TRP A 16 6.38 -0.66 6.16
N GLN A 17 5.75 -0.16 5.10
CA GLN A 17 5.21 -1.01 4.02
C GLN A 17 6.34 -1.72 3.25
N ILE A 18 7.44 -1.01 2.97
CA ILE A 18 8.63 -1.58 2.33
C ILE A 18 9.29 -2.62 3.25
N MET A 19 9.46 -2.31 4.54
CA MET A 19 10.03 -3.22 5.54
C MET A 19 9.20 -4.49 5.69
N ALA A 20 7.87 -4.38 5.72
CA ALA A 20 7.01 -5.55 5.82
C ALA A 20 7.03 -6.40 4.55
N THR A 21 7.05 -5.77 3.37
CA THR A 21 7.22 -6.49 2.09
C THR A 21 8.55 -7.23 2.08
N ALA A 22 9.62 -6.59 2.55
CA ALA A 22 10.94 -7.21 2.67
C ALA A 22 10.94 -8.36 3.69
N ALA A 23 10.29 -8.21 4.84
CA ALA A 23 10.19 -9.25 5.86
C ALA A 23 9.44 -10.49 5.33
N VAL A 24 8.32 -10.28 4.64
CA VAL A 24 7.55 -11.37 4.02
C VAL A 24 8.36 -12.00 2.88
N ALA A 25 9.10 -11.22 2.09
CA ALA A 25 9.99 -11.74 1.06
C ALA A 25 11.14 -12.58 1.62
N LEU A 26 11.75 -12.18 2.74
CA LEU A 26 12.79 -12.97 3.41
C LEU A 26 12.21 -14.27 3.98
N ALA A 27 11.04 -14.20 4.63
CA ALA A 27 10.36 -15.39 5.14
C ALA A 27 9.98 -16.35 4.00
N ALA A 28 9.36 -15.85 2.93
CA ALA A 28 9.04 -16.66 1.75
C ALA A 28 10.28 -17.19 1.05
N GLY A 29 11.37 -16.42 1.04
CA GLY A 29 12.69 -16.84 0.55
C GLY A 29 13.27 -18.01 1.34
N TYR A 30 13.11 -18.00 2.66
CA TYR A 30 13.54 -19.08 3.54
C TYR A 30 12.74 -20.37 3.30
N PHE A 31 11.42 -20.28 3.11
CA PHE A 31 10.55 -21.46 2.95
C PHE A 31 10.43 -22.00 1.51
N ALA A 32 10.49 -21.14 0.50
CA ALA A 32 10.27 -21.50 -0.91
C ALA A 32 11.40 -21.06 -1.85
N GLY A 33 12.56 -20.69 -1.30
CA GLY A 33 13.73 -20.27 -2.06
C GLY A 33 13.53 -18.93 -2.79
N LEU A 34 14.41 -18.65 -3.74
CA LEU A 34 14.42 -17.38 -4.49
C LEU A 34 13.07 -17.05 -5.14
N HIS A 35 12.36 -18.08 -5.62
CA HIS A 35 11.04 -17.95 -6.22
C HIS A 35 9.95 -17.51 -5.24
N GLY A 36 10.01 -17.99 -3.98
CA GLY A 36 9.16 -17.53 -2.90
C GLY A 36 9.39 -16.05 -2.58
N ALA A 37 10.65 -15.63 -2.47
CA ALA A 37 11.00 -14.24 -2.25
C ALA A 37 10.51 -13.33 -3.38
N LEU A 38 10.75 -13.70 -4.64
CA LEU A 38 10.32 -12.92 -5.80
C LEU A 38 8.80 -12.84 -5.91
N SER A 39 8.08 -13.92 -5.57
CA SER A 39 6.62 -13.93 -5.56
C SER A 39 6.07 -12.99 -4.48
N ALA A 40 6.63 -13.01 -3.27
CA ALA A 40 6.26 -12.09 -2.19
C ALA A 40 6.60 -10.63 -2.54
N LEU A 41 7.73 -10.37 -3.21
CA LEU A 41 8.08 -9.04 -3.72
C LEU A 41 7.12 -8.58 -4.82
N ALA A 42 6.70 -9.45 -5.73
CA ALA A 42 5.73 -9.11 -6.76
C ALA A 42 4.35 -8.78 -6.14
N GLY A 43 3.91 -9.58 -5.18
CA GLY A 43 2.69 -9.33 -4.40
C GLY A 43 2.75 -7.99 -3.66
N GLY A 44 3.72 -7.80 -2.76
CA GLY A 44 3.85 -6.57 -1.97
C GLY A 44 4.18 -5.34 -2.82
N GLY A 45 5.01 -5.52 -3.86
CA GLY A 45 5.35 -4.48 -4.83
C GLY A 45 4.14 -3.99 -5.61
N SER A 46 3.22 -4.88 -5.99
CA SER A 46 1.97 -4.48 -6.66
C SER A 46 1.09 -3.60 -5.76
N ALA A 47 1.04 -3.89 -4.45
CA ALA A 47 0.30 -3.07 -3.48
C ALA A 47 0.95 -1.69 -3.26
N ILE A 48 2.29 -1.61 -3.23
CA ILE A 48 3.02 -0.34 -3.17
C ILE A 48 2.72 0.51 -4.41
N ALA A 49 2.80 -0.10 -5.60
CA ALA A 49 2.49 0.57 -6.87
C ALA A 49 1.03 1.04 -6.93
N GLY A 50 0.08 0.20 -6.51
CA GLY A 50 -1.32 0.56 -6.40
C GLY A 50 -1.54 1.73 -5.45
N GLY A 51 -0.89 1.72 -4.28
CA GLY A 51 -0.97 2.81 -3.30
C GLY A 51 -0.45 4.13 -3.85
N PHE A 52 0.63 4.09 -4.65
CA PHE A 52 1.15 5.25 -5.34
C PHE A 52 0.20 5.78 -6.42
N ALA A 53 -0.38 4.90 -7.25
CA ALA A 53 -1.37 5.30 -8.24
C ALA A 53 -2.62 5.94 -7.59
N ALA A 54 -3.08 5.36 -6.48
CA ALA A 54 -4.18 5.88 -5.70
C ALA A 54 -3.91 7.26 -5.08
N SER A 55 -2.70 7.50 -4.56
CA SER A 55 -2.36 8.79 -3.95
C SER A 55 -2.34 9.94 -4.98
N ILE A 56 -1.88 9.67 -6.21
CA ILE A 56 -1.96 10.63 -7.33
C ILE A 56 -3.43 10.96 -7.64
N MET A 57 -4.31 9.95 -7.67
CA MET A 57 -5.73 10.15 -7.92
C MET A 57 -6.42 10.92 -6.78
N ALA A 58 -6.11 10.59 -5.53
CA ALA A 58 -6.68 11.22 -4.34
C ALA A 58 -6.35 12.73 -4.29
N ARG A 59 -5.10 13.10 -4.59
CA ARG A 59 -4.64 14.49 -4.59
C ARG A 59 -5.34 15.35 -5.66
N ARG A 60 -5.85 14.74 -6.73
CA ARG A 60 -6.67 15.43 -7.74
C ARG A 60 -8.10 15.71 -7.25
N SER A 61 -8.56 15.02 -6.20
CA SER A 61 -9.93 15.13 -5.66
C SER A 61 -10.07 16.12 -4.49
N GLU A 62 -8.97 16.68 -3.96
CA GLU A 62 -8.95 17.58 -2.79
C GLU A 62 -9.58 18.96 -3.02
N HIS A 63 -10.07 19.26 -4.23
CA HIS A 63 -10.63 20.57 -4.56
C HIS A 63 -12.02 20.83 -3.96
N ASN A 64 -12.67 19.81 -3.38
CA ASN A 64 -14.01 19.90 -2.78
C ASN A 64 -13.94 19.74 -1.26
N LYS A 65 -14.47 20.72 -0.52
CA LYS A 65 -14.49 20.75 0.97
C LYS A 65 -15.69 20.01 1.59
N GLU A 66 -16.57 19.45 0.76
CA GLU A 66 -17.76 18.76 1.22
C GLU A 66 -17.40 17.32 1.66
N ALA A 67 -17.82 16.93 2.86
CA ALA A 67 -17.43 15.64 3.46
C ALA A 67 -17.78 14.43 2.57
N GLY A 68 -18.93 14.46 1.90
CA GLY A 68 -19.34 13.42 0.96
C GLY A 68 -18.43 13.34 -0.27
N ALA A 69 -18.01 14.48 -0.81
CA ALA A 69 -17.09 14.54 -1.95
C ALA A 69 -15.69 14.00 -1.58
N ILE A 70 -15.24 14.21 -0.33
CA ILE A 70 -13.99 13.66 0.19
C ILE A 70 -14.08 12.13 0.30
N LEU A 71 -15.17 11.58 0.86
CA LEU A 71 -15.37 10.13 0.97
C LEU A 71 -15.42 9.45 -0.41
N ILE A 72 -16.13 10.05 -1.37
CA ILE A 72 -16.20 9.54 -2.75
C ILE A 72 -14.82 9.60 -3.42
N GLY A 73 -14.06 10.68 -3.21
CA GLY A 73 -12.69 10.81 -3.71
C GLY A 73 -11.75 9.75 -3.15
N LEU A 74 -11.86 9.46 -1.85
CA LEU A 74 -11.08 8.40 -1.19
C LEU A 74 -11.49 7.01 -1.69
N LEU A 75 -12.80 6.73 -1.81
CA LEU A 75 -13.30 5.45 -2.34
C LEU A 75 -12.86 5.23 -3.78
N LYS A 76 -12.85 6.28 -4.61
CA LYS A 76 -12.34 6.24 -5.98
C LYS A 76 -10.84 5.95 -6.01
N ALA A 77 -10.06 6.53 -5.11
CA ALA A 77 -8.63 6.24 -4.98
C ALA A 77 -8.38 4.78 -4.58
N GLU A 78 -9.16 4.23 -3.66
CA GLU A 78 -9.07 2.82 -3.29
C GLU A 78 -9.45 1.89 -4.45
N ALA A 79 -10.49 2.21 -5.21
CA ALA A 79 -10.86 1.46 -6.41
C ALA A 79 -9.72 1.44 -7.45
N VAL A 80 -9.04 2.57 -7.65
CA VAL A 80 -7.86 2.66 -8.53
C VAL A 80 -6.72 1.78 -8.00
N LYS A 81 -6.46 1.78 -6.69
CA LYS A 81 -5.44 0.91 -6.07
C LYS A 81 -5.68 -0.55 -6.40
N ILE A 82 -6.89 -1.04 -6.13
CA ILE A 82 -7.25 -2.44 -6.34
C ILE A 82 -7.21 -2.80 -7.83
N LEU A 83 -7.68 -1.91 -8.72
CA LEU A 83 -7.60 -2.13 -10.17
C LEU A 83 -6.14 -2.26 -10.64
N THR A 84 -5.26 -1.39 -10.16
CA THR A 84 -3.82 -1.44 -10.45
C THR A 84 -3.20 -2.75 -9.94
N ILE A 85 -3.54 -3.19 -8.72
CA ILE A 85 -3.10 -4.48 -8.16
C ILE A 85 -3.54 -5.64 -9.06
N ILE A 86 -4.81 -5.68 -9.47
CA ILE A 86 -5.34 -6.76 -10.32
C ILE A 86 -4.56 -6.85 -11.64
N ILE A 87 -4.29 -5.71 -12.29
CA ILE A 87 -3.55 -5.67 -13.56
C ILE A 87 -2.10 -6.14 -13.38
N LEU A 88 -1.41 -5.64 -12.35
CA LEU A 88 -0.02 -6.02 -12.05
C LEU A 88 0.11 -7.50 -11.70
N LEU A 89 -0.82 -8.02 -10.91
CA LEU A 89 -0.86 -9.43 -10.57
C LEU A 89 -1.16 -10.29 -11.78
N PHE A 90 -2.12 -9.89 -12.63
CA PHE A 90 -2.40 -10.60 -13.88
C PHE A 90 -1.16 -10.69 -14.77
N ILE A 91 -0.41 -9.59 -14.91
CA ILE A 91 0.86 -9.57 -15.64
C ILE A 91 1.90 -10.50 -14.96
N THR A 92 2.00 -10.44 -13.63
CA THR A 92 2.93 -11.29 -12.85
C THR A 92 2.62 -12.77 -13.05
N PHE A 93 1.35 -13.16 -12.94
CA PHE A 93 0.90 -14.53 -13.18
C PHE A 93 1.20 -14.98 -14.61
N LYS A 94 1.07 -14.08 -15.60
CA LYS A 94 1.33 -14.41 -17.01
C LYS A 94 2.82 -14.52 -17.36
N ILE A 95 3.67 -13.70 -16.76
CA ILE A 95 5.12 -13.66 -17.06
C ILE A 95 5.88 -14.73 -16.25
N TYR A 96 5.42 -15.06 -15.05
CA TYR A 96 6.17 -15.88 -14.09
C TYR A 96 5.52 -17.24 -13.77
N THR A 97 4.57 -17.69 -14.60
CA THR A 97 3.72 -18.88 -14.37
C THR A 97 4.46 -20.12 -13.87
N ASP A 98 5.64 -20.43 -14.42
CA ASP A 98 6.36 -21.68 -14.15
C ASP A 98 7.09 -21.70 -12.79
N HIS A 99 7.37 -20.53 -12.23
CA HIS A 99 8.15 -20.38 -11.00
C HIS A 99 7.45 -19.53 -9.95
N LEU A 100 6.16 -19.25 -10.13
CA LEU A 100 5.40 -18.45 -9.19
C LEU A 100 5.01 -19.29 -7.98
N VAL A 101 5.20 -18.72 -6.79
CA VAL A 101 4.77 -19.31 -5.52
C VAL A 101 3.52 -18.54 -5.05
N PRO A 102 2.29 -19.03 -5.32
CA PRO A 102 1.08 -18.23 -5.18
C PRO A 102 0.80 -17.80 -3.75
N TRP A 103 1.09 -18.67 -2.77
CA TRP A 103 0.88 -18.36 -1.36
C TRP A 103 1.82 -17.24 -0.89
N ALA A 104 3.06 -17.20 -1.35
CA ALA A 104 4.02 -16.14 -1.02
C ALA A 104 3.59 -14.80 -1.62
N LEU A 105 3.09 -14.82 -2.86
CA LEU A 105 2.51 -13.65 -3.52
C LEU A 105 1.31 -13.10 -2.74
N ILE A 106 0.38 -13.96 -2.32
CA ILE A 106 -0.79 -13.55 -1.55
C ILE A 106 -0.38 -12.98 -0.20
N LEU A 107 0.58 -13.59 0.51
CA LEU A 107 1.07 -13.07 1.78
C LEU A 107 1.76 -11.72 1.63
N GLY A 108 2.61 -11.55 0.61
CA GLY A 108 3.27 -10.27 0.32
C GLY A 108 2.26 -9.18 -0.01
N LEU A 109 1.27 -9.50 -0.84
CA LEU A 109 0.17 -8.59 -1.17
C LEU A 109 -0.66 -8.23 0.07
N ALA A 110 -1.08 -9.23 0.84
CA ALA A 110 -1.94 -9.04 2.01
C ALA A 110 -1.25 -8.19 3.07
N ALA A 111 0.02 -8.47 3.39
CA ALA A 111 0.79 -7.69 4.35
C ALA A 111 0.90 -6.22 3.91
N ALA A 112 1.21 -5.98 2.64
CA ALA A 112 1.32 -4.63 2.11
C ALA A 112 -0.04 -3.90 2.03
N ALA A 113 -1.12 -4.60 1.68
CA ALA A 113 -2.47 -4.05 1.61
C ALA A 113 -3.02 -3.68 3.00
N ILE A 114 -2.82 -4.55 3.99
CA ILE A 114 -3.18 -4.27 5.39
C ILE A 114 -2.42 -3.05 5.88
N LEU A 115 -1.10 -2.97 5.64
CA LEU A 115 -0.29 -1.83 6.05
C LEU A 115 -0.68 -0.52 5.35
N SER A 116 -1.12 -0.60 4.10
CA SER A 116 -1.67 0.54 3.37
C SER A 116 -3.00 1.03 3.97
N GLY A 117 -3.86 0.13 4.46
CA GLY A 117 -5.13 0.47 5.10
C GLY A 117 -4.98 1.01 6.53
N VAL A 118 -4.16 0.37 7.36
CA VAL A 118 -3.88 0.84 8.73
C VAL A 118 -3.16 2.20 8.73
N ALA A 119 -2.47 2.52 7.64
CA ALA A 119 -1.87 3.82 7.48
C ALA A 119 -2.93 4.94 7.54
N VAL A 120 -4.01 4.80 6.79
CA VAL A 120 -5.08 5.81 6.75
C VAL A 120 -5.69 6.05 8.14
N THR A 121 -5.90 4.99 8.91
CA THR A 121 -6.44 5.10 10.28
C THR A 121 -5.44 5.67 11.29
N ALA A 122 -4.13 5.46 11.09
CA ALA A 122 -3.09 6.07 11.93
C ALA A 122 -2.95 7.58 11.68
N LEU A 123 -3.13 8.04 10.44
CA LEU A 123 -3.12 9.47 10.10
C LEU A 123 -4.28 10.21 10.76
N ASP A 124 -5.47 9.61 10.76
CA ASP A 124 -6.67 10.18 11.38
C ASP A 124 -6.52 10.35 12.91
N LYS A 125 -6.00 9.32 13.60
CA LYS A 125 -5.73 9.38 15.05
C LYS A 125 -4.73 10.48 15.43
N ASN A 126 -3.66 10.64 14.66
CA ASN A 126 -2.64 11.65 14.94
C ASN A 126 -3.15 13.08 14.72
N ALA A 127 -4.02 13.30 13.72
CA ALA A 127 -4.64 14.59 13.47
C ALA A 127 -5.62 15.00 14.59
N HIS A 128 -6.25 14.02 15.26
CA HIS A 128 -7.19 14.30 16.35
C HIS A 128 -6.49 14.64 17.67
N ASN A 129 -5.36 14.00 17.97
CA ASN A 129 -4.56 14.28 19.17
C ASN A 129 -3.95 15.69 19.14
N GLU A 130 -3.56 16.19 17.96
CA GLU A 130 -3.00 17.54 17.79
C GLU A 130 -4.01 18.66 18.12
N LYS A 131 -5.32 18.41 18.00
CA LYS A 131 -6.38 19.36 18.41
C LYS A 131 -6.71 19.34 19.91
N SER A 132 -6.17 18.39 20.67
CA SER A 132 -6.41 18.27 22.13
C SER A 132 -5.31 18.91 22.98
N GLU A 133 -4.18 19.26 22.36
CA GLU A 133 -3.04 19.91 23.02
C GLU A 133 -2.96 21.44 22.74
N THR A 134 -3.94 22.00 22.03
CA THR A 134 -4.10 23.46 21.78
C THR A 134 -5.39 23.98 22.39
#